data_AF-A0A367M8G2-F1
#
_entry.id   AF-A0A367M8G2-F1
#
_cell.length_a   1.000
_cell.length_b   1.000
_cell.length_c   1.000
_cell.angle_alpha   90.00
_cell.angle_beta   90.00
_cell.angle_gamma   90.00
#
_symmetry.space_group_name_H-M   'P 1'
#
loop_
_entity.id
_entity.type
_entity.pdbx_description
1 polymer ?
#
loop_
_entity_poly.entity_id
_entity_poly.type
_entity_poly.pdbx_seq_one_letter_code
_entity_poly.pdbx_strand_id
1 'polypeptide(L)'
;GNYNLLDAEQASRLLGQPCAQQVAIRPESLRLGNEPSEGVPALVRSHSLLGNVIRYRVEAAGVELTVDVLNRSADRLYPAGSQLTLVIDRNSIREVA
;
A
#
# COMPACT_ATOMS: atom_id res chain seq x y z
N GLY A 1 7.62 -11.93 -8.58
CA GLY A 1 6.74 -11.53 -7.46
C GLY A 1 6.03 -10.25 -7.83
N ASN A 2 4.83 -9.99 -7.30
CA ASN A 2 4.18 -8.70 -7.51
C ASN A 2 4.89 -7.64 -6.66
N TYR A 3 5.22 -6.50 -7.26
CA TYR A 3 5.84 -5.37 -6.58
C TYR A 3 5.11 -4.10 -7.02
N ASN A 4 4.97 -3.16 -6.09
CA ASN A 4 4.74 -1.77 -6.43
C ASN A 4 6.08 -1.16 -6.80
N LEU A 5 6.25 -0.78 -8.07
CA LEU A 5 7.42 -0.06 -8.54
C LEU A 5 7.08 1.42 -8.58
N LEU A 6 7.78 2.19 -7.77
CA LEU A 6 7.61 3.64 -7.66
C LEU A 6 8.86 4.32 -8.19
N ASP A 7 8.69 5.27 -9.10
CA ASP A 7 9.78 6.18 -9.42
C ASP A 7 10.18 7.04 -8.20
N ALA A 8 11.29 7.76 -8.32
CA ALA A 8 11.82 8.59 -7.24
C ALA A 8 10.82 9.66 -6.77
N GLU A 9 10.02 10.25 -7.66
CA GLU A 9 9.04 11.29 -7.32
C GLU A 9 7.82 10.70 -6.59
N GLN A 10 7.29 9.58 -7.08
CA GLN A 10 6.21 8.82 -6.46
C GLN A 10 6.64 8.33 -5.07
N ALA A 11 7.84 7.75 -4.95
CA ALA A 11 8.39 7.32 -3.66
C ALA A 11 8.55 8.50 -2.71
N SER A 12 9.05 9.65 -3.19
CA SER A 12 9.25 10.83 -2.37
C SER A 12 7.94 11.37 -1.79
N ARG A 13 6.89 11.45 -2.63
CA ARG A 13 5.55 11.89 -2.21
C ARG A 13 4.93 10.93 -1.21
N LEU A 14 5.03 9.64 -1.49
CA LEU A 14 4.43 8.61 -0.64
C LEU A 14 5.13 8.48 0.72
N LEU A 15 6.45 8.62 0.76
CA LEU A 15 7.24 8.46 2.00
C LEU A 15 7.41 9.76 2.78
N GLY A 16 7.06 10.90 2.18
CA GLY A 16 7.20 12.23 2.78
C GLY A 16 8.67 12.66 2.96
N GLN A 17 9.60 12.05 2.23
CA GLN A 17 11.03 12.35 2.28
C GLN A 17 11.65 12.16 0.89
N PRO A 18 12.72 12.88 0.53
CA PRO A 18 13.34 12.73 -0.80
C PRO A 18 13.88 11.32 -1.02
N CYS A 19 13.50 10.70 -2.14
CA CYS A 19 14.08 9.48 -2.66
C CYS A 19 14.87 9.81 -3.93
N ALA A 20 16.11 9.33 -4.02
CA ALA A 20 16.96 9.57 -5.18
C ALA A 20 16.82 8.50 -6.28
N GLN A 21 16.20 7.36 -5.96
CA GLN A 21 16.16 6.18 -6.81
C GLN A 21 14.76 5.57 -6.89
N GLN A 22 14.57 4.67 -7.84
CA GLN A 22 13.36 3.85 -7.93
C GLN A 22 13.25 2.94 -6.71
N VAL A 23 12.03 2.77 -6.23
CA VAL A 23 11.72 1.95 -5.06
C VAL A 23 10.77 0.82 -5.45
N ALA A 24 11.08 -0.39 -5.01
CA ALA A 24 10.20 -1.54 -5.05
C ALA A 24 9.65 -1.84 -3.64
N ILE A 25 8.32 -1.91 -3.52
CA ILE A 25 7.64 -2.29 -2.27
C ILE A 25 6.80 -3.53 -2.51
N ARG A 26 6.92 -4.52 -1.62
CA ARG A 26 6.12 -5.74 -1.68
C ARG A 26 4.69 -5.46 -1.21
N PRO A 27 3.66 -5.94 -1.92
CA PRO A 27 2.26 -5.76 -1.49
C PRO A 27 2.00 -6.28 -0.07
N GLU A 28 2.65 -7.38 0.33
CA GLU A 28 2.46 -8.00 1.65
C GLU A 28 3.19 -7.28 2.80
N SER A 29 4.08 -6.33 2.49
CA SER A 29 4.75 -5.50 3.51
C SER A 29 4.01 -4.19 3.80
N LEU A 30 2.98 -3.88 3.02
CA LEU A 30 2.07 -2.77 3.24
C LEU A 30 0.93 -3.20 4.17
N ARG A 31 0.47 -2.29 5.02
CA ARG A 31 -0.69 -2.54 5.90
C ARG A 31 -1.75 -1.46 5.73
N LEU A 32 -3.01 -1.86 5.88
CA LEU A 32 -4.15 -0.95 5.93
C LEU A 32 -4.57 -0.75 7.40
N GLY A 33 -4.47 0.48 7.86
CA GLY A 33 -4.93 0.96 9.16
C GLY A 33 -6.20 1.80 9.04
N ASN A 34 -6.84 2.07 10.17
CA ASN A 34 -8.02 2.93 10.26
C ASN A 34 -7.68 4.27 10.94
N GLU A 35 -6.56 4.35 11.64
CA GLU A 35 -6.17 5.54 12.37
C GLU A 35 -5.32 6.46 11.48
N PRO A 36 -5.64 7.76 11.37
CA PRO A 36 -4.88 8.69 10.54
C PRO A 36 -3.41 8.87 10.97
N SER A 37 -3.11 8.60 12.25
CA SER A 37 -1.77 8.74 12.83
C SER A 37 -0.80 7.61 12.42
N GLU A 38 -1.30 6.53 11.82
CA GLU A 38 -0.48 5.35 11.50
C GLU A 38 0.31 5.47 10.20
N GLY A 39 -0.03 6.41 9.31
CA GLY A 39 0.55 6.48 7.98
C GLY A 39 -0.11 7.47 7.03
N VAL A 40 -0.12 7.14 5.74
CA VAL A 40 -0.58 8.02 4.66
C VAL A 40 -2.05 7.78 4.36
N PRO A 41 -2.90 8.80 4.19
CA PRO A 41 -4.28 8.60 3.76
C PRO A 41 -4.37 7.83 2.44
N ALA A 42 -5.24 6.82 2.41
CA ALA A 42 -5.42 5.92 1.28
C ALA A 42 -6.90 5.69 0.98
N LEU A 43 -7.25 5.66 -0.31
CA LEU A 43 -8.60 5.39 -0.78
C LEU A 43 -8.64 4.01 -1.45
N VAL A 44 -9.52 3.13 -0.99
CA VAL A 44 -9.73 1.82 -1.63
C VAL A 44 -10.41 2.04 -2.98
N ARG A 45 -9.75 1.61 -4.07
CA ARG A 45 -10.30 1.65 -5.43
C ARG A 45 -11.04 0.36 -5.77
N SER A 46 -10.47 -0.78 -5.39
CA SER A 46 -11.07 -2.10 -5.60
C SER A 46 -10.37 -3.16 -4.74
N HIS A 47 -10.93 -4.35 -4.66
CA HIS A 47 -10.29 -5.51 -4.04
C HIS A 47 -10.58 -6.81 -4.80
N SER A 48 -9.73 -7.81 -4.63
CA SER A 48 -9.90 -9.15 -5.20
C SER A 48 -9.48 -10.21 -4.19
N LEU A 49 -10.23 -11.32 -4.12
CA LEU A 49 -9.92 -12.45 -3.25
C LEU A 49 -9.09 -13.48 -4.01
N LEU A 50 -7.86 -13.72 -3.56
CA LEU A 50 -6.89 -14.65 -4.12
C LEU A 50 -6.62 -15.78 -3.10
N GLY A 51 -7.61 -16.66 -2.91
CA GLY A 51 -7.56 -17.70 -1.88
C GLY A 51 -7.61 -17.09 -0.46
N ASN A 52 -6.51 -17.20 0.29
CA ASN A 52 -6.40 -16.65 1.66
C ASN A 52 -5.81 -15.22 1.70
N VAL A 53 -5.61 -14.59 0.55
CA VAL A 53 -5.12 -13.20 0.44
C VAL A 53 -6.21 -12.35 -0.19
N ILE A 54 -6.51 -11.20 0.41
CA ILE A 54 -7.29 -10.14 -0.20
C ILE A 54 -6.29 -9.13 -0.75
N ARG A 55 -6.31 -8.95 -2.06
CA ARG A 55 -5.50 -7.95 -2.76
C ARG A 55 -6.32 -6.69 -2.91
N TYR A 56 -5.93 -5.64 -2.21
CA TYR A 56 -6.49 -4.31 -2.35
C TYR A 56 -5.71 -3.51 -3.38
N ARG A 57 -6.44 -2.74 -4.19
CA ARG A 57 -5.91 -1.64 -4.97
C ARG A 57 -6.32 -0.35 -4.29
N VAL A 58 -5.34 0.44 -3.90
CA VAL A 58 -5.55 1.69 -3.16
C VAL A 58 -4.83 2.83 -3.84
N GLU A 59 -5.32 4.04 -3.66
CA GLU A 59 -4.63 5.25 -4.05
C GLU A 59 -4.17 6.00 -2.81
N ALA A 60 -2.89 6.32 -2.71
CA ALA A 60 -2.30 7.09 -1.63
C ALA A 60 -1.31 8.11 -2.20
N ALA A 61 -1.42 9.37 -1.76
CA ALA A 61 -0.59 10.47 -2.27
C ALA A 61 -0.52 10.58 -3.82
N GLY A 62 -1.61 10.23 -4.51
CA GLY A 62 -1.68 10.23 -5.98
C GLY A 62 -0.97 9.04 -6.66
N VAL A 63 -0.59 8.01 -5.90
CA VAL A 63 0.03 6.78 -6.39
C VAL A 63 -0.92 5.60 -6.18
N GLU A 64 -1.15 4.81 -7.24
CA GLU A 64 -1.90 3.56 -7.13
C GLU A 64 -0.98 2.43 -6.65
N LEU A 65 -1.42 1.72 -5.61
CA LEU A 65 -0.67 0.67 -4.93
C LEU A 65 -1.51 -0.58 -4.75
N THR A 66 -0.84 -1.72 -4.82
CA THR A 66 -1.38 -3.03 -4.47
C THR A 66 -0.96 -3.40 -3.05
N VAL A 67 -1.92 -3.79 -2.21
CA VAL A 67 -1.69 -4.20 -0.82
C VAL A 67 -2.29 -5.59 -0.59
N ASP A 68 -1.48 -6.53 -0.10
CA ASP A 68 -1.92 -7.90 0.16
C ASP A 68 -2.17 -8.09 1.65
N VAL A 69 -3.41 -8.40 2.01
CA VAL A 69 -3.85 -8.63 3.39
C VAL A 69 -4.31 -10.08 3.52
N LEU A 70 -3.91 -10.77 4.59
CA LEU A 70 -4.39 -12.13 4.85
C LEU A 70 -5.87 -12.10 5.26
N ASN A 71 -6.67 -13.00 4.68
CA ASN A 71 -8.09 -13.18 4.97
C ASN A 71 -8.28 -13.94 6.31
N ARG A 72 -7.86 -13.32 7.42
CA ARG A 72 -7.93 -13.93 8.76
C ARG A 72 -9.26 -13.67 9.48
N SER A 73 -10.09 -12.75 8.98
CA SER A 73 -11.40 -12.44 9.53
C SER A 73 -12.30 -11.89 8.43
N ALA A 74 -13.40 -12.60 8.14
CA ALA A 74 -14.34 -12.22 7.07
C ALA A 74 -15.02 -10.85 7.32
N ASP A 75 -15.02 -10.38 8.57
CA ASP A 75 -15.68 -9.13 8.98
C ASP A 75 -14.91 -7.86 8.60
N ARG A 76 -13.70 -7.97 8.06
CA ARG A 76 -12.86 -6.79 7.74
C ARG A 76 -12.50 -6.75 6.25
N LEU A 77 -13.53 -6.78 5.40
CA LEU A 77 -13.43 -6.47 3.99
C LEU A 77 -13.76 -4.99 3.76
N TYR A 78 -12.82 -4.23 3.22
CA TYR A 78 -13.05 -2.80 2.95
C TYR A 78 -13.59 -2.62 1.52
N PRO A 79 -14.82 -2.11 1.33
CA PRO A 79 -15.35 -1.87 0.00
C PRO A 79 -14.59 -0.77 -0.75
N ALA A 80 -14.78 -0.71 -2.07
CA ALA A 80 -14.35 0.44 -2.86
C ALA A 80 -14.99 1.73 -2.31
N GLY A 81 -14.19 2.79 -2.23
CA GLY A 81 -14.59 4.06 -1.61
C GLY A 81 -14.25 4.18 -0.12
N SER A 82 -13.79 3.12 0.54
CA SER A 82 -13.32 3.22 1.93
C SER A 82 -12.07 4.09 2.05
N GLN A 83 -12.14 5.07 2.95
CA GLN A 83 -10.98 5.87 3.35
C GLN A 83 -10.27 5.16 4.51
N LEU A 84 -8.99 4.88 4.31
CA LEU A 84 -8.12 4.15 5.23
C LEU A 84 -6.79 4.88 5.36
N THR A 85 -5.87 4.27 6.12
CA THR A 85 -4.47 4.70 6.22
C THR A 85 -3.58 3.61 5.66
N LEU A 86 -2.66 3.95 4.76
CA LEU A 86 -1.59 3.09 4.28
C LEU A 86 -0.37 3.23 5.19
N VAL A 87 0.00 2.13 5.82
CA VAL A 87 1.20 2.03 6.65
C VAL A 87 2.28 1.31 5.87
N ILE A 88 3.42 1.98 5.69
CA ILE A 88 4.57 1.48 4.94
C ILE A 88 5.69 1.16 5.92
N ASP A 89 6.06 -0.11 6.02
CA ASP A 89 7.26 -0.49 6.77
C ASP A 89 8.50 -0.06 5.99
N ARG A 90 9.27 0.88 6.53
CA ARG A 90 10.48 1.40 5.90
C ARG A 90 11.54 0.33 5.66
N ASN A 91 11.59 -0.73 6.46
CA ASN A 91 12.53 -1.85 6.27
C ASN A 91 12.14 -2.74 5.08
N SER A 92 10.93 -2.58 4.55
CA SER A 92 10.45 -3.36 3.41
C SER A 92 10.73 -2.72 2.04
N ILE A 93 11.20 -1.48 2.06
CA ILE A 93 11.58 -0.68 0.89
C ILE A 93 12.86 -1.25 0.31
N ARG A 94 12.87 -1.53 -0.99
CA ARG A 94 14.08 -1.90 -1.72
C ARG A 94 14.37 -0.87 -2.79
N GLU A 95 15.53 -0.24 -2.71
CA GLU A 95 16.03 0.61 -3.79
C GLU A 95 16.44 -0.28 -4.97
N VAL A 96 16.09 0.16 -6.16
CA VAL A 96 16.41 -0.53 -7.42
C VAL A 96 17.36 0.40 -8.19
N ALA A 97 18.60 -0.05 -8.36
CA ALA A 97 19.68 0.67 -9.05
C ALA A 97 19.71 0.39 -10.55
#